data_AF-A0A2N6E1H8-F1
#
_entry.id   AF-A0A2N6E1H8-F1
#
_cell.length_a   1.000
_cell.length_b   1.000
_cell.length_c   1.000
_cell.angle_alpha   90.00
_cell.angle_beta   90.00
_cell.angle_gamma   90.00
#
_symmetry.space_group_name_H-M   'P 1'
#
loop_
_entity.id
_entity.type
_entity.pdbx_description
1 polymer ?
#
loop_
_entity_poly.entity_id
_entity_poly.type
_entity_poly.pdbx_seq_one_letter_code
_entity_poly.pdbx_strand_id
1 'polypeptide(L)'
;MARKPRIHYPGAHYHVMLRGNGGMEIFGDDKDCYRLFLILQEGIERFGYRVYAHCLMNNHIHLVIQVGDVPLSRAMQNLSFRFTRWMNWRNKRTGHLFQGRYKAILVEADEYLLQLAAYLHLNPVRAGMTNDPLDYRWSSHRAYMGKESVPWLSYDAVLSQLSKRRTVARTHFANFVAEQAGLGHRKEFHGIGNPDSRIIGDDDFLTDILGRVDQQSLTLPDLSTCIRLVTSYFKIDAEALRQPGRKRRDSRVRAFLAWAVLEHSSASLTALALWLNRDVSTLSSGIRRLQEKAGKQEDIRQDMKGLKSQLQDIAIIQA
;
A
#
# COMPACT_ATOMS: atom_id res chain seq x y z
N MET A 1 -22.19 6.32 9.82
CA MET A 1 -21.32 7.27 10.54
C MET A 1 -20.08 7.59 9.72
N ALA A 2 -19.67 8.86 9.69
CA ALA A 2 -18.38 9.26 9.17
C ALA A 2 -17.28 8.60 10.01
N ARG A 3 -16.33 7.92 9.36
CA ARG A 3 -15.17 7.34 10.05
C ARG A 3 -14.09 8.41 10.19
N LYS A 4 -13.40 8.42 11.33
CA LYS A 4 -12.23 9.30 11.54
C LYS A 4 -11.21 9.08 10.40
N PRO A 5 -10.60 10.15 9.85
CA PRO A 5 -9.55 10.06 8.83
C PRO A 5 -8.40 9.15 9.31
N ARG A 6 -7.71 8.47 8.38
CA ARG A 6 -6.51 7.70 8.76
C ARG A 6 -5.36 8.67 8.99
N ILE A 7 -4.63 8.46 10.08
CA ILE A 7 -3.39 9.17 10.36
C ILE A 7 -2.35 8.72 9.33
N HIS A 8 -1.63 9.66 8.73
CA HIS A 8 -0.59 9.40 7.73
C HIS A 8 0.55 10.39 7.86
N TYR A 9 1.78 9.88 7.87
CA TYR A 9 3.01 10.63 7.68
C TYR A 9 4.06 9.71 7.03
N PRO A 10 5.00 10.24 6.24
CA PRO A 10 6.07 9.43 5.65
C PRO A 10 6.87 8.70 6.73
N GLY A 11 7.12 7.41 6.52
CA GLY A 11 7.79 6.55 7.49
C GLY A 11 6.87 5.90 8.53
N ALA A 12 5.57 6.21 8.55
CA ALA A 12 4.61 5.56 9.43
C ALA A 12 4.49 4.05 9.18
N HIS A 13 4.42 3.27 10.25
CA HIS A 13 4.28 1.81 10.19
C HIS A 13 2.85 1.38 10.49
N TYR A 14 2.34 0.41 9.75
CA TYR A 14 0.98 -0.08 9.91
C TYR A 14 0.90 -1.59 9.94
N HIS A 15 0.09 -2.11 10.86
CA HIS A 15 -0.51 -3.43 10.73
C HIS A 15 -1.76 -3.33 9.85
N VAL A 16 -1.68 -3.94 8.67
CA VAL A 16 -2.75 -3.92 7.67
C VAL A 16 -3.45 -5.26 7.63
N MET A 17 -4.79 -5.22 7.61
CA MET A 17 -5.66 -6.39 7.49
C MET A 17 -6.69 -6.22 6.37
N LEU A 18 -6.80 -7.21 5.50
CA LEU A 18 -7.84 -7.33 4.47
C LEU A 18 -8.58 -8.65 4.66
N ARG A 19 -9.91 -8.61 4.83
CA ARG A 19 -10.73 -9.80 5.10
C ARG A 19 -11.72 -10.09 3.98
N GLY A 20 -11.84 -11.36 3.61
CA GLY A 20 -12.77 -11.86 2.60
C GLY A 20 -14.22 -11.62 2.96
N ASN A 21 -15.03 -11.25 1.95
CA ASN A 21 -16.43 -10.89 2.11
C ASN A 21 -17.23 -12.00 2.80
N GLY A 22 -17.98 -11.69 3.86
CA GLY A 22 -18.69 -12.72 4.64
C GLY A 22 -17.80 -13.80 5.28
N GLY A 23 -16.48 -13.59 5.38
CA GLY A 23 -15.55 -14.57 5.92
C GLY A 23 -15.10 -15.62 4.90
N MET A 24 -15.47 -15.45 3.63
CA MET A 24 -15.12 -16.35 2.55
C MET A 24 -13.60 -16.47 2.35
N GLU A 25 -13.18 -17.62 1.82
CA GLU A 25 -11.81 -17.80 1.38
C GLU A 25 -11.48 -16.87 0.20
N ILE A 26 -10.29 -16.29 0.25
CA ILE A 26 -9.74 -15.35 -0.74
C ILE A 26 -8.55 -15.94 -1.50
N PHE A 27 -8.08 -17.13 -1.11
CA PHE A 27 -7.08 -17.92 -1.84
C PHE A 27 -7.67 -19.30 -2.08
N GLY A 28 -7.76 -19.71 -3.35
CA GLY A 28 -8.22 -21.06 -3.71
C GLY A 28 -7.06 -22.05 -3.89
N ASP A 29 -5.90 -21.56 -4.33
CA ASP A 29 -4.66 -22.34 -4.36
C ASP A 29 -3.42 -21.42 -4.36
N ASP A 30 -2.25 -22.04 -4.44
CA ASP A 30 -0.93 -21.38 -4.48
C ASP A 30 -0.81 -20.26 -5.53
N LYS A 31 -1.50 -20.37 -6.68
CA LYS A 31 -1.41 -19.36 -7.75
C LYS A 31 -1.98 -18.03 -7.30
N ASP A 32 -2.99 -18.03 -6.43
CA ASP A 32 -3.54 -16.81 -5.87
C ASP A 32 -2.55 -16.14 -4.92
N CYS A 33 -1.86 -16.92 -4.09
CA CYS A 33 -0.82 -16.42 -3.19
C CYS A 33 0.33 -15.80 -3.98
N TYR A 34 0.86 -16.49 -5.01
CA TYR A 34 1.90 -15.93 -5.86
C TYR A 34 1.46 -14.67 -6.60
N ARG A 35 0.20 -14.63 -7.05
CA ARG A 35 -0.34 -13.44 -7.72
C ARG A 35 -0.38 -12.25 -6.77
N LEU A 36 -0.75 -12.46 -5.51
CA LEU A 36 -0.73 -11.40 -4.51
C LEU A 36 0.71 -10.91 -4.25
N PHE A 37 1.69 -11.81 -4.14
CA PHE A 37 3.10 -11.41 -3.98
C PHE A 37 3.62 -10.58 -5.15
N LEU A 38 3.24 -10.93 -6.38
CA LEU A 38 3.60 -10.11 -7.56
C LEU A 38 2.98 -8.71 -7.47
N ILE A 39 1.70 -8.61 -7.09
CA ILE A 39 1.01 -7.32 -6.93
C ILE A 39 1.67 -6.48 -5.82
N LEU A 40 2.09 -7.11 -4.72
CA LEU A 40 2.84 -6.46 -3.64
C LEU A 40 4.16 -5.91 -4.15
N GLN A 41 4.96 -6.73 -4.83
CA GLN A 41 6.25 -6.32 -5.39
C GLN A 41 6.11 -5.12 -6.35
N GLU A 42 5.20 -5.20 -7.33
CA GLU A 42 4.95 -4.09 -8.25
C GLU A 42 4.42 -2.83 -7.50
N GLY A 43 3.69 -3.03 -6.42
CA GLY A 43 3.22 -1.96 -5.54
C GLY A 43 4.37 -1.27 -4.80
N ILE A 44 5.36 -2.03 -4.32
CA ILE A 44 6.57 -1.50 -3.67
C ILE A 44 7.32 -0.59 -4.66
N GLU A 45 7.56 -1.07 -5.89
CA GLU A 45 8.24 -0.29 -6.93
C GLU A 45 7.46 0.98 -7.31
N ARG A 46 6.13 0.91 -7.35
CA ARG A 46 5.26 2.02 -7.76
C ARG A 46 5.05 3.07 -6.67
N PHE A 47 4.83 2.65 -5.44
CA PHE A 47 4.37 3.51 -4.35
C PHE A 47 5.44 3.74 -3.27
N GLY A 48 6.56 3.02 -3.30
CA GLY A 48 7.70 3.26 -2.40
C GLY A 48 7.48 2.86 -0.95
N TYR A 49 6.49 2.01 -0.66
CA TYR A 49 6.32 1.44 0.68
C TYR A 49 7.25 0.24 0.89
N ARG A 50 7.50 -0.13 2.15
CA ARG A 50 8.25 -1.33 2.54
C ARG A 50 7.34 -2.32 3.23
N VAL A 51 7.58 -3.62 3.03
CA VAL A 51 6.90 -4.70 3.74
C VAL A 51 7.91 -5.37 4.66
N TYR A 52 7.63 -5.44 5.96
CA TYR A 52 8.50 -6.09 6.95
C TYR A 52 8.09 -7.52 7.26
N ALA A 53 6.79 -7.79 7.27
CA ALA A 53 6.23 -9.11 7.50
C ALA A 53 4.88 -9.25 6.76
N HIS A 54 4.56 -10.47 6.37
CA HIS A 54 3.26 -10.85 5.85
C HIS A 54 2.82 -12.22 6.41
N CYS A 55 1.51 -12.42 6.42
CA CYS A 55 0.87 -13.73 6.59
C CYS A 55 -0.43 -13.74 5.78
N LEU A 56 -0.51 -14.61 4.77
CA LEU A 56 -1.72 -14.80 3.97
C LEU A 56 -2.48 -15.99 4.57
N MET A 57 -3.64 -15.73 5.17
CA MET A 57 -4.54 -16.74 5.71
C MET A 57 -5.62 -17.06 4.68
N ASN A 58 -6.35 -18.18 4.81
CA ASN A 58 -7.35 -18.57 3.80
C ASN A 58 -8.38 -17.48 3.49
N ASN A 59 -8.85 -16.74 4.51
CA ASN A 59 -9.90 -15.73 4.38
C ASN A 59 -9.45 -14.29 4.71
N HIS A 60 -8.16 -14.06 4.99
CA HIS A 60 -7.66 -12.71 5.26
C HIS A 60 -6.15 -12.58 5.05
N ILE A 61 -5.68 -11.35 4.89
CA ILE A 61 -4.28 -11.00 4.69
C ILE A 61 -3.84 -10.12 5.86
N HIS A 62 -2.68 -10.42 6.44
CA HIS A 62 -1.95 -9.53 7.34
C HIS A 62 -0.65 -9.04 6.70
N LEU A 63 -0.39 -7.75 6.79
CA LEU A 63 0.87 -7.11 6.36
C LEU A 63 1.38 -6.16 7.43
N VAL A 64 2.70 -6.03 7.54
CA VAL A 64 3.37 -4.95 8.27
C VAL A 64 4.05 -4.06 7.24
N ILE A 65 3.54 -2.83 7.10
CA ILE A 65 3.92 -1.91 6.03
C ILE A 65 4.45 -0.60 6.62
N GLN A 66 5.60 -0.13 6.15
CA GLN A 66 5.98 1.27 6.28
C GLN A 66 5.66 2.02 5.00
N VAL A 67 4.97 3.15 5.10
CA VAL A 67 4.70 4.02 3.96
C VAL A 67 5.86 4.98 3.69
N GLY A 68 6.10 5.30 2.42
CA GLY A 68 6.89 6.47 2.03
C GLY A 68 5.99 7.71 1.93
N ASP A 69 6.24 8.56 0.93
CA ASP A 69 5.44 9.78 0.70
C ASP A 69 4.01 9.48 0.21
N VAL A 70 3.81 8.31 -0.41
CA VAL A 70 2.51 7.93 -0.96
C VAL A 70 1.62 7.34 0.14
N PRO A 71 0.39 7.85 0.33
CA PRO A 71 -0.51 7.33 1.35
C PRO A 71 -0.84 5.85 1.20
N LEU A 72 -0.89 5.14 2.35
CA LEU A 72 -1.27 3.73 2.44
C LEU A 72 -2.56 3.41 1.68
N SER A 73 -3.53 4.34 1.68
CA SER A 73 -4.80 4.21 0.97
C SER A 73 -4.65 3.91 -0.52
N ARG A 74 -3.67 4.52 -1.19
CA ARG A 74 -3.44 4.29 -2.62
C ARG A 74 -2.82 2.94 -2.90
N ALA A 75 -1.80 2.58 -2.12
CA ALA A 75 -1.18 1.26 -2.23
C ALA A 75 -2.21 0.15 -2.01
N MET A 76 -3.04 0.28 -0.96
CA MET A 76 -4.05 -0.73 -0.63
C MET A 76 -5.24 -0.74 -1.58
N GLN A 77 -5.65 0.41 -2.13
CA GLN A 77 -6.65 0.46 -3.20
C GLN A 77 -6.14 -0.28 -4.45
N ASN A 78 -4.89 -0.05 -4.85
CA ASN A 78 -4.30 -0.73 -5.99
C ASN A 78 -4.24 -2.25 -5.77
N LEU A 79 -3.72 -2.68 -4.61
CA LEU A 79 -3.60 -4.09 -4.25
C LEU A 79 -4.96 -4.79 -4.25
N SER A 80 -5.92 -4.24 -3.48
CA SER A 80 -7.25 -4.84 -3.33
C SER A 80 -8.00 -4.91 -4.66
N PHE A 81 -7.92 -3.85 -5.48
CA PHE A 81 -8.58 -3.82 -6.78
C PHE A 81 -7.99 -4.85 -7.76
N ARG A 82 -6.66 -4.88 -7.89
CA ARG A 82 -5.98 -5.80 -8.82
C ARG A 82 -6.19 -7.26 -8.41
N PHE A 83 -6.13 -7.55 -7.11
CA PHE A 83 -6.35 -8.90 -6.61
C PHE A 83 -7.81 -9.34 -6.74
N THR A 84 -8.77 -8.48 -6.41
CA THR A 84 -10.20 -8.76 -6.63
C THR A 84 -10.49 -9.09 -8.09
N ARG A 85 -9.90 -8.31 -9.02
CA ARG A 85 -10.07 -8.56 -10.46
C ARG A 85 -9.48 -9.89 -10.90
N TRP A 86 -8.31 -10.26 -10.37
CA TRP A 86 -7.70 -11.57 -10.62
C TRP A 86 -8.61 -12.71 -10.16
N MET A 87 -9.08 -12.66 -8.91
CA MET A 87 -9.96 -13.68 -8.33
C MET A 87 -11.27 -13.80 -9.08
N ASN A 88 -11.91 -12.67 -9.42
CA ASN A 88 -13.16 -12.64 -10.17
C ASN A 88 -13.00 -13.23 -11.57
N TRP A 89 -11.92 -12.87 -12.28
CA TRP A 89 -11.61 -13.45 -13.59
C TRP A 89 -11.39 -14.96 -13.50
N ARG A 90 -10.56 -15.40 -12.56
CA ARG A 90 -10.18 -16.81 -12.41
C ARG A 90 -11.36 -17.70 -12.02
N ASN A 91 -12.22 -17.20 -11.14
CA ASN A 91 -13.36 -17.95 -10.62
C ASN A 91 -14.66 -17.71 -11.41
N LYS A 92 -14.61 -16.92 -12.50
CA LYS A 92 -15.79 -16.51 -13.29
C LYS A 92 -16.90 -15.87 -12.41
N ARG A 93 -16.50 -15.06 -11.42
CA ARG A 93 -17.40 -14.37 -10.49
C ARG A 93 -17.36 -12.86 -10.72
N THR A 94 -18.37 -12.17 -10.19
CA THR A 94 -18.42 -10.70 -10.11
C THR A 94 -18.70 -10.28 -8.66
N GLY A 95 -18.52 -9.00 -8.35
CA GLY A 95 -18.76 -8.45 -7.02
C GLY A 95 -17.51 -8.31 -6.16
N HIS A 96 -17.72 -8.11 -4.86
CA HIS A 96 -16.68 -7.79 -3.88
C HIS A 96 -16.00 -9.05 -3.33
N LEU A 97 -14.67 -9.10 -3.42
CA LEU A 97 -13.87 -10.14 -2.76
C LEU A 97 -13.68 -9.85 -1.26
N PHE A 98 -13.47 -8.60 -0.89
CA PHE A 98 -13.23 -8.18 0.50
C PHE A 98 -14.50 -7.56 1.13
N GLN A 99 -14.66 -7.67 2.46
CA GLN A 99 -15.79 -7.11 3.22
C GLN A 99 -15.89 -5.58 3.15
N GLY A 100 -14.84 -4.92 2.68
CA GLY A 100 -14.77 -3.47 2.57
C GLY A 100 -13.32 -3.01 2.47
N ARG A 101 -13.07 -1.80 2.96
CA ARG A 101 -11.71 -1.26 3.04
C ARG A 101 -10.87 -2.04 4.04
N TYR A 102 -9.57 -2.10 3.78
CA TYR A 102 -8.58 -2.61 4.72
C TYR A 102 -8.68 -1.89 6.09
N LYS A 103 -8.39 -2.66 7.15
CA LYS A 103 -8.07 -2.13 8.47
C LYS A 103 -6.58 -1.81 8.51
N ALA A 104 -6.23 -0.68 9.12
CA ALA A 104 -4.85 -0.27 9.35
C ALA A 104 -4.75 0.27 10.77
N ILE A 105 -3.83 -0.30 11.52
CA ILE A 105 -3.47 0.13 12.86
C ILE A 105 -2.06 0.70 12.77
N LEU A 106 -1.88 1.96 13.15
CA LEU A 106 -0.58 2.63 13.23
C LEU A 106 0.22 2.00 14.38
N VAL A 107 1.49 1.73 14.15
CA VAL A 107 2.35 0.96 15.05
C VAL A 107 3.58 1.80 15.38
N GLU A 108 3.87 1.94 16.66
CA GLU A 108 5.17 2.41 17.13
C GLU A 108 6.22 1.34 16.85
N ALA A 109 7.06 1.61 15.85
CA ALA A 109 7.94 0.58 15.28
C ALA A 109 9.08 0.17 16.22
N ASP A 110 9.56 1.10 17.04
CA ASP A 110 10.70 0.85 17.94
C ASP A 110 10.32 -0.14 19.05
N GLU A 111 9.07 -0.08 19.53
CA GLU A 111 8.59 -1.00 20.54
C GLU A 111 7.94 -2.26 19.92
N TYR A 112 7.04 -2.10 18.94
CA TYR A 112 6.11 -3.18 18.57
C TYR A 112 6.47 -3.96 17.29
N LEU A 113 7.44 -3.52 16.50
CA LEU A 113 7.67 -4.12 15.17
C LEU A 113 8.10 -5.59 15.26
N LEU A 114 9.00 -5.93 16.19
CA LEU A 114 9.43 -7.31 16.45
C LEU A 114 8.26 -8.20 16.89
N GLN A 115 7.47 -7.72 17.86
CA GLN A 115 6.34 -8.47 18.43
C GLN A 115 5.25 -8.69 17.38
N LEU A 116 4.98 -7.68 16.57
CA LEU A 116 4.01 -7.75 15.48
C LEU A 116 4.45 -8.74 14.39
N ALA A 117 5.75 -8.77 14.03
CA ALA A 117 6.26 -9.75 13.08
C ALA A 117 6.06 -11.19 13.59
N ALA A 118 6.45 -11.46 14.84
CA ALA A 118 6.23 -12.76 15.49
C ALA A 118 4.73 -13.09 15.59
N TYR A 119 3.90 -12.09 15.93
CA TYR A 119 2.46 -12.23 16.01
C TYR A 119 1.87 -12.71 14.67
N LEU A 120 2.24 -12.08 13.55
CA LEU A 120 1.84 -12.50 12.21
C LEU A 120 2.28 -13.94 11.88
N HIS A 121 3.53 -14.28 12.19
CA HIS A 121 4.09 -15.62 11.89
C HIS A 121 3.39 -16.73 12.67
N LEU A 122 2.88 -16.42 13.86
CA LEU A 122 2.14 -17.37 14.70
C LEU A 122 0.64 -17.44 14.38
N ASN A 123 0.09 -16.57 13.52
CA ASN A 123 -1.33 -16.61 13.16
C ASN A 123 -1.78 -17.96 12.59
N PRO A 124 -1.03 -18.62 11.67
CA PRO A 124 -1.38 -19.95 11.16
C PRO A 124 -1.43 -21.00 12.27
N VAL A 125 -0.51 -20.94 13.24
CA VAL A 125 -0.46 -21.85 14.40
C VAL A 125 -1.67 -21.62 15.30
N ARG A 126 -1.94 -20.36 15.66
CA ARG A 126 -3.10 -19.99 16.50
C ARG A 126 -4.43 -20.32 15.86
N ALA A 127 -4.49 -20.34 14.53
CA ALA A 127 -5.68 -20.75 13.77
C ALA A 127 -5.79 -22.28 13.58
N GLY A 128 -4.84 -23.07 14.08
CA GLY A 128 -4.83 -24.52 13.93
C GLY A 128 -4.54 -25.00 12.50
N MET A 129 -3.97 -24.15 11.65
CA MET A 129 -3.65 -24.48 10.25
C MET A 129 -2.32 -25.23 10.11
N THR A 130 -1.42 -25.08 11.09
CA THR A 130 -0.13 -25.75 11.18
C THR A 130 0.28 -25.86 12.65
N ASN A 131 1.21 -26.77 12.97
CA ASN A 131 1.80 -26.86 14.31
C ASN A 131 3.06 -25.99 14.44
N ASP A 132 3.82 -25.81 13.35
CA ASP A 132 5.05 -25.02 13.30
C ASP A 132 4.90 -23.87 12.27
N PRO A 133 5.26 -22.62 12.61
CA PRO A 133 5.24 -21.52 11.65
C PRO A 133 6.17 -21.74 10.44
N LEU A 134 7.21 -22.57 10.54
CA LEU A 134 8.08 -22.95 9.40
C LEU A 134 7.36 -23.76 8.33
N ASP A 135 6.35 -24.53 8.71
CA ASP A 135 5.56 -25.36 7.79
C ASP A 135 4.54 -24.53 7.02
N TYR A 136 4.23 -23.32 7.47
CA TYR A 136 3.31 -22.42 6.79
C TYR A 136 4.00 -21.52 5.76
N ARG A 137 3.98 -21.98 4.50
CA ARG A 137 4.61 -21.30 3.36
C ARG A 137 4.13 -19.87 3.10
N TRP A 138 2.88 -19.55 3.44
CA TRP A 138 2.28 -18.26 3.08
C TRP A 138 2.48 -17.15 4.12
N SER A 139 3.42 -17.36 5.04
CA SER A 139 3.96 -16.32 5.92
C SER A 139 5.40 -15.97 5.57
N SER A 140 5.83 -14.80 6.01
CA SER A 140 7.22 -14.37 5.92
C SER A 140 8.17 -15.12 6.87
N HIS A 141 7.69 -16.01 7.73
CA HIS A 141 8.51 -16.65 8.77
C HIS A 141 9.72 -17.41 8.20
N ARG A 142 9.52 -18.13 7.09
CA ARG A 142 10.58 -18.88 6.41
C ARG A 142 11.70 -17.97 5.91
N ALA A 143 11.37 -16.76 5.46
CA ALA A 143 12.36 -15.76 5.06
C ALA A 143 13.17 -15.24 6.26
N TYR A 144 12.50 -14.99 7.39
CA TYR A 144 13.17 -14.65 8.65
C TYR A 144 14.15 -15.76 9.06
N MET A 145 13.75 -17.03 8.93
CA MET A 145 14.58 -18.20 9.25
C MET A 145 15.64 -18.54 8.19
N GLY A 146 15.71 -17.78 7.08
CA GLY A 146 16.66 -18.03 6.00
C GLY A 146 16.41 -19.30 5.19
N LYS A 147 15.19 -19.83 5.23
CA LYS A 147 14.73 -20.99 4.46
C LYS A 147 14.11 -20.60 3.11
N GLU A 148 13.90 -19.31 2.90
CA GLU A 148 13.34 -18.74 1.68
C GLU A 148 13.93 -17.36 1.42
N SER A 149 14.08 -17.00 0.14
CA SER A 149 14.49 -15.66 -0.27
C SER A 149 13.31 -14.93 -0.88
N VAL A 150 12.95 -13.80 -0.28
CA VAL A 150 11.87 -12.93 -0.76
C VAL A 150 12.47 -11.54 -0.99
N PRO A 151 12.92 -11.21 -2.22
CA PRO A 151 13.76 -10.03 -2.47
C PRO A 151 13.13 -8.69 -2.07
N TRP A 152 11.80 -8.59 -2.10
CA TRP A 152 11.08 -7.36 -1.77
C TRP A 152 10.76 -7.21 -0.27
N LEU A 153 11.05 -8.23 0.56
CA LEU A 153 10.75 -8.24 1.98
C LEU A 153 11.90 -7.59 2.78
N SER A 154 11.58 -6.56 3.57
CA SER A 154 12.55 -5.78 4.35
C SER A 154 12.76 -6.31 5.78
N TYR A 155 12.81 -7.64 5.95
CA TYR A 155 12.88 -8.28 7.28
C TYR A 155 14.16 -7.96 8.07
N ASP A 156 15.24 -7.55 7.40
CA ASP A 156 16.52 -7.23 8.05
C ASP A 156 16.37 -6.10 9.09
N ALA A 157 15.47 -5.13 8.88
CA ALA A 157 15.22 -4.05 9.85
C ALA A 157 14.60 -4.55 11.16
N VAL A 158 13.82 -5.63 11.10
CA VAL A 158 13.25 -6.27 12.29
C VAL A 158 14.31 -7.12 12.98
N LEU A 159 15.05 -7.92 12.20
CA LEU A 159 16.14 -8.75 12.74
C LEU A 159 17.25 -7.90 13.39
N SER A 160 17.54 -6.71 12.85
CA SER A 160 18.57 -5.84 13.40
C SER A 160 18.27 -5.32 14.81
N GLN A 161 17.00 -5.35 15.26
CA GLN A 161 16.63 -5.03 16.64
C GLN A 161 17.18 -6.07 17.63
N LEU A 162 17.43 -7.30 17.18
CA LEU A 162 17.94 -8.40 18.01
C LEU A 162 19.46 -8.55 17.95
N SER A 163 20.06 -8.37 16.75
CA SER A 163 21.52 -8.40 16.59
C SER A 163 21.96 -7.82 15.25
N LYS A 164 23.16 -7.23 15.21
CA LYS A 164 23.81 -6.80 13.96
C LYS A 164 24.24 -7.99 13.08
N ARG A 165 24.52 -9.16 13.68
CA ARG A 165 24.90 -10.37 12.94
C ARG A 165 23.65 -11.15 12.57
N ARG A 166 23.34 -11.25 11.27
CA ARG A 166 22.11 -11.88 10.76
C ARG A 166 21.89 -13.30 11.30
N THR A 167 22.93 -14.14 11.37
CA THR A 167 22.83 -15.51 11.91
C THR A 167 22.38 -15.51 13.37
N VAL A 168 22.96 -14.65 14.20
CA VAL A 168 22.62 -14.49 15.62
C VAL A 168 21.20 -13.93 15.78
N ALA A 169 20.85 -12.91 14.97
CA ALA A 169 19.51 -12.33 14.98
C ALA A 169 18.42 -13.35 14.65
N ARG A 170 18.68 -14.26 13.71
CA ARG A 170 17.75 -15.35 13.37
C ARG A 170 17.53 -16.30 14.54
N THR A 171 18.58 -16.68 15.24
CA THR A 171 18.47 -17.53 16.44
C THR A 171 17.67 -16.84 17.53
N HIS A 172 17.96 -15.56 17.82
CA HIS A 172 17.17 -14.80 18.80
C HIS A 172 15.72 -14.65 18.38
N PHE A 173 15.45 -14.42 17.09
CA PHE A 173 14.08 -14.31 16.60
C PHE A 173 13.33 -15.64 16.72
N ALA A 174 13.98 -16.76 16.42
CA ALA A 174 13.38 -18.09 16.59
C ALA A 174 12.98 -18.36 18.05
N ASN A 175 13.88 -18.05 18.99
CA ASN A 175 13.60 -18.17 20.43
C ASN A 175 12.45 -17.26 20.85
N PHE A 176 12.47 -16.00 20.39
CA PHE A 176 11.40 -15.04 20.67
C PHE A 176 10.04 -15.53 20.13
N VAL A 177 9.98 -16.06 18.90
CA VAL A 177 8.74 -16.63 18.35
C VAL A 177 8.26 -17.82 19.17
N ALA A 178 9.17 -18.70 19.62
CA ALA A 178 8.81 -19.84 20.45
C ALA A 178 8.23 -19.40 21.82
N GLU A 179 8.83 -18.39 22.46
CA GLU A 179 8.31 -17.79 23.70
C GLU A 179 6.92 -17.18 23.48
N GLN A 180 6.70 -16.49 22.36
CA GLN A 180 5.41 -15.89 22.01
C GLN A 180 4.35 -16.92 21.60
N ALA A 181 4.72 -18.15 21.24
CA ALA A 181 3.78 -19.19 20.83
C ALA A 181 2.86 -19.64 21.98
N GLY A 182 3.37 -19.58 23.23
CA GLY A 182 2.58 -19.84 24.44
C GLY A 182 1.60 -18.72 24.80
N LEU A 183 1.75 -17.54 24.19
CA LEU A 183 0.83 -16.42 24.39
C LEU A 183 -0.34 -16.56 23.42
N GLY A 184 -1.54 -16.56 23.99
CA GLY A 184 -2.79 -16.62 23.24
C GLY A 184 -3.02 -15.40 22.34
N HIS A 185 -4.28 -15.16 21.99
CA HIS A 185 -4.62 -14.08 21.09
C HIS A 185 -4.37 -12.69 21.73
N ARG A 186 -3.46 -11.92 21.11
CA ARG A 186 -3.09 -10.56 21.50
C ARG A 186 -4.08 -9.56 20.87
N LYS A 187 -5.00 -9.05 21.68
CA LYS A 187 -6.13 -8.20 21.27
C LYS A 187 -5.71 -6.80 20.81
N GLU A 188 -4.59 -6.30 21.31
CA GLU A 188 -4.00 -5.01 20.94
C GLU A 188 -3.66 -4.94 19.45
N PHE A 189 -3.19 -6.03 18.83
CA PHE A 189 -2.94 -6.13 17.39
C PHE A 189 -4.23 -6.14 16.56
N HIS A 190 -5.40 -6.09 17.21
CA HIS A 190 -6.69 -5.85 16.60
C HIS A 190 -7.28 -4.50 17.03
N GLY A 191 -6.50 -3.61 17.64
CA GLY A 191 -6.97 -2.33 18.13
C GLY A 191 -8.02 -2.47 19.23
N ILE A 192 -8.04 -3.59 19.94
CA ILE A 192 -8.94 -3.81 21.08
C ILE A 192 -8.12 -3.54 22.35
N GLY A 193 -8.64 -2.67 23.22
CA GLY A 193 -7.99 -2.31 24.49
C GLY A 193 -7.32 -0.93 24.50
N ASN A 194 -7.18 -0.28 23.34
CA ASN A 194 -6.62 1.08 23.25
C ASN A 194 -7.71 2.15 23.17
N PRO A 195 -7.49 3.35 23.74
CA PRO A 195 -8.40 4.50 23.61
C PRO A 195 -8.70 4.85 22.14
N ASP A 196 -7.70 4.68 21.27
CA ASP A 196 -7.86 4.70 19.82
C ASP A 196 -7.49 3.35 19.19
N SER A 197 -8.50 2.60 18.78
CA SER A 197 -8.36 1.32 18.06
C SER A 197 -7.53 1.36 16.77
N ARG A 198 -7.11 2.55 16.32
CA ARG A 198 -6.28 2.78 15.14
C ARG A 198 -4.79 2.85 15.47
N ILE A 199 -4.38 2.81 16.73
CA ILE A 199 -2.99 3.04 17.15
C ILE A 199 -2.56 1.95 18.16
N ILE A 200 -1.32 1.50 18.05
CA ILE A 200 -0.59 0.70 19.03
C ILE A 200 0.73 1.42 19.29
N GLY A 201 0.93 1.85 20.52
CA GLY A 201 2.06 2.64 21.00
C GLY A 201 1.73 3.21 22.37
N ASP A 202 2.73 3.78 23.03
CA ASP A 202 2.55 4.42 24.33
C ASP A 202 1.89 5.81 24.24
N ASP A 203 1.69 6.45 25.40
CA ASP A 203 1.07 7.77 25.49
C ASP A 203 1.94 8.89 24.88
N ASP A 204 3.27 8.72 24.91
CA ASP A 204 4.23 9.66 24.32
C ASP A 204 4.15 9.60 22.79
N PHE A 205 4.05 8.40 22.22
CA PHE A 205 3.83 8.17 20.80
C PHE A 205 2.50 8.75 20.33
N LEU A 206 1.42 8.59 21.10
CA LEU A 206 0.13 9.23 20.79
C LEU A 206 0.25 10.76 20.73
N THR A 207 0.97 11.35 21.68
CA THR A 207 1.19 12.80 21.76
C THR A 207 2.02 13.31 20.58
N ASP A 208 3.10 12.62 20.24
CA ASP A 208 3.95 12.92 19.08
C ASP A 208 3.14 12.81 17.77
N ILE A 209 2.32 11.77 17.61
CA ILE A 209 1.45 11.63 16.44
C ILE A 209 0.46 12.79 16.33
N LEU A 210 -0.20 13.18 17.42
CA LEU A 210 -1.15 14.29 17.40
C LEU A 210 -0.44 15.59 16.99
N GLY A 211 0.76 15.84 17.51
CA GLY A 211 1.61 16.95 17.07
C GLY A 211 1.98 16.88 15.58
N ARG A 212 2.36 15.70 15.08
CA ARG A 212 2.70 15.50 13.66
C ARG A 212 1.49 15.63 12.73
N VAL A 213 0.31 15.16 13.14
CA VAL A 213 -0.92 15.27 12.34
C VAL A 213 -1.35 16.73 12.18
N ASP A 214 -1.15 17.54 13.23
CA ASP A 214 -1.42 18.98 13.19
C ASP A 214 -0.38 19.74 12.34
N GLN A 215 0.86 19.23 12.23
CA GLN A 215 1.95 19.86 11.46
C GLN A 215 2.12 19.32 10.02
N GLN A 216 1.64 18.13 9.69
CA GLN A 216 1.89 17.45 8.41
C GLN A 216 0.61 16.87 7.80
N SER A 217 -0.44 17.68 7.66
CA SER A 217 -1.46 17.38 6.66
C SER A 217 -0.83 17.51 5.27
N LEU A 218 -0.21 16.42 4.78
CA LEU A 218 0.18 16.25 3.38
C LEU A 218 -1.07 16.42 2.52
N THR A 219 -1.33 17.64 2.08
CA THR A 219 -2.38 17.96 1.12
C THR A 219 -1.87 17.56 -0.25
N LEU A 220 -2.24 16.34 -0.66
CA LEU A 220 -2.04 15.93 -2.05
C LEU A 220 -2.65 17.00 -2.97
N PRO A 221 -1.93 17.43 -4.04
CA PRO A 221 -2.40 18.42 -4.99
C PRO A 221 -3.86 18.16 -5.40
N ASP A 222 -4.68 19.20 -5.37
CA ASP A 222 -6.06 19.11 -5.84
C ASP A 222 -6.11 19.05 -7.39
N LEU A 223 -7.31 18.87 -7.94
CA LEU A 223 -7.50 18.81 -9.39
C LEU A 223 -6.99 20.08 -10.08
N SER A 224 -7.24 21.25 -9.48
CA SER A 224 -6.85 22.54 -10.05
C SER A 224 -5.33 22.67 -10.16
N THR A 225 -4.60 22.23 -9.13
CA THR A 225 -3.14 22.24 -9.09
C THR A 225 -2.55 21.29 -10.12
N CYS A 226 -3.09 20.08 -10.25
CA CYS A 226 -2.66 19.16 -11.29
C CYS A 226 -2.88 19.71 -12.70
N ILE A 227 -4.04 20.34 -12.96
CA ILE A 227 -4.31 20.98 -14.24
C ILE A 227 -3.25 22.05 -14.52
N ARG A 228 -3.08 23.02 -13.61
CA ARG A 228 -2.13 24.14 -13.78
C ARG A 228 -0.70 23.65 -14.03
N LEU A 229 -0.24 22.69 -13.24
CA LEU A 229 1.13 22.18 -13.34
C LEU A 229 1.35 21.46 -14.68
N VAL A 230 0.45 20.54 -15.05
CA VAL A 230 0.61 19.77 -16.29
C VAL A 230 0.47 20.65 -17.53
N THR A 231 -0.47 21.60 -17.53
CA THR A 231 -0.65 22.53 -18.66
C THR A 231 0.53 23.47 -18.82
N SER A 232 1.08 23.99 -17.71
CA SER A 232 2.30 24.79 -17.69
C SER A 232 3.50 23.99 -18.21
N TYR A 233 3.71 22.77 -17.71
CA TYR A 233 4.81 21.89 -18.12
C TYR A 233 4.81 21.64 -19.64
N PHE A 234 3.65 21.34 -20.23
CA PHE A 234 3.53 21.10 -21.67
C PHE A 234 3.27 22.36 -22.52
N LYS A 235 3.24 23.54 -21.90
CA LYS A 235 2.94 24.83 -22.56
C LYS A 235 1.71 24.74 -23.45
N ILE A 236 0.59 24.29 -22.87
CA ILE A 236 -0.70 24.16 -23.54
C ILE A 236 -1.77 24.87 -22.75
N ASP A 237 -2.71 25.50 -23.44
CA ASP A 237 -3.89 26.07 -22.80
C ASP A 237 -4.79 24.96 -22.24
N ALA A 238 -5.30 25.16 -21.02
CA ALA A 238 -6.18 24.20 -20.35
C ALA A 238 -7.49 24.00 -21.14
N GLU A 239 -8.01 25.07 -21.77
CA GLU A 239 -9.26 24.99 -22.53
C GLU A 239 -9.10 24.13 -23.79
N ALA A 240 -7.93 24.12 -24.41
CA ALA A 240 -7.62 23.25 -25.56
C ALA A 240 -7.77 21.75 -25.23
N LEU A 241 -7.57 21.36 -23.96
CA LEU A 241 -7.74 19.96 -23.55
C LEU A 241 -9.20 19.51 -23.52
N ARG A 242 -10.14 20.45 -23.35
CA ARG A 242 -11.60 20.20 -23.26
C ARG A 242 -12.26 20.14 -24.64
N GLN A 243 -11.72 20.89 -25.61
CA GLN A 243 -12.25 20.98 -26.96
C GLN A 243 -12.35 19.61 -27.66
N PRO A 244 -13.43 19.34 -28.42
CA PRO A 244 -13.57 18.11 -29.19
C PRO A 244 -12.47 18.04 -30.26
N GLY A 245 -11.60 17.04 -30.16
CA GLY A 245 -10.46 16.91 -31.07
C GLY A 245 -9.50 15.80 -30.66
N ARG A 246 -8.92 15.15 -31.69
CA ARG A 246 -7.93 14.06 -31.55
C ARG A 246 -6.52 14.51 -31.93
N LYS A 247 -6.19 15.80 -31.79
CA LYS A 247 -4.82 16.26 -31.98
C LYS A 247 -3.89 15.40 -31.12
N ARG A 248 -2.81 14.91 -31.74
CA ARG A 248 -1.89 13.95 -31.11
C ARG A 248 -1.27 14.52 -29.84
N ARG A 249 -0.93 15.82 -29.85
CA ARG A 249 -0.38 16.55 -28.70
C ARG A 249 -1.39 16.60 -27.54
N ASP A 250 -2.59 17.09 -27.78
CA ASP A 250 -3.62 17.25 -26.74
C ASP A 250 -3.99 15.89 -26.11
N SER A 251 -4.09 14.84 -26.94
CA SER A 251 -4.34 13.48 -26.46
C SER A 251 -3.20 12.94 -25.59
N ARG A 252 -1.94 13.28 -25.91
CA ARG A 252 -0.76 12.98 -25.07
C ARG A 252 -0.87 13.72 -23.75
N VAL A 253 -1.13 15.03 -23.76
CA VAL A 253 -1.22 15.82 -22.52
C VAL A 253 -2.39 15.37 -21.63
N ARG A 254 -3.56 15.05 -22.19
CA ARG A 254 -4.68 14.46 -21.41
C ARG A 254 -4.26 13.16 -20.71
N ALA A 255 -3.44 12.33 -21.34
CA ALA A 255 -2.95 11.10 -20.73
C ALA A 255 -1.99 11.40 -19.57
N PHE A 256 -1.09 12.38 -19.70
CA PHE A 256 -0.22 12.83 -18.61
C PHE A 256 -1.03 13.45 -17.46
N LEU A 257 -2.02 14.29 -17.76
CA LEU A 257 -2.89 14.88 -16.74
C LEU A 257 -3.70 13.80 -16.01
N ALA A 258 -4.24 12.82 -16.74
CA ALA A 258 -4.95 11.69 -16.13
C ALA A 258 -4.03 10.83 -15.27
N TRP A 259 -2.79 10.59 -15.71
CA TRP A 259 -1.78 9.90 -14.90
C TRP A 259 -1.42 10.71 -13.64
N ALA A 260 -1.17 12.01 -13.77
CA ALA A 260 -0.87 12.89 -12.63
C ALA A 260 -2.01 12.92 -11.62
N VAL A 261 -3.26 13.04 -12.07
CA VAL A 261 -4.43 13.00 -11.20
C VAL A 261 -4.54 11.66 -10.49
N LEU A 262 -4.41 10.56 -11.23
CA LEU A 262 -4.52 9.21 -10.66
C LEU A 262 -3.40 8.89 -9.65
N GLU A 263 -2.16 9.27 -9.95
CA GLU A 263 -0.98 8.86 -9.17
C GLU A 263 -0.52 9.89 -8.15
N HIS A 264 -0.90 11.17 -8.27
CA HIS A 264 -0.26 12.25 -7.52
C HIS A 264 -1.23 13.31 -6.97
N SER A 265 -2.55 13.17 -7.17
CA SER A 265 -3.54 14.13 -6.68
C SER A 265 -4.59 13.59 -5.69
N SER A 266 -5.17 14.44 -4.86
CA SER A 266 -6.36 14.08 -4.06
C SER A 266 -7.63 13.87 -4.91
N ALA A 267 -7.61 14.27 -6.19
CA ALA A 267 -8.74 14.20 -7.10
C ALA A 267 -8.93 12.82 -7.74
N SER A 268 -10.17 12.56 -8.19
CA SER A 268 -10.52 11.32 -8.88
C SER A 268 -10.45 11.48 -10.41
N LEU A 269 -10.23 10.37 -11.12
CA LEU A 269 -10.37 10.35 -12.58
C LEU A 269 -11.78 10.75 -13.04
N THR A 270 -12.81 10.50 -12.23
CA THR A 270 -14.18 10.94 -12.51
C THR A 270 -14.28 12.47 -12.49
N ALA A 271 -13.67 13.13 -11.51
CA ALA A 271 -13.64 14.59 -11.45
C ALA A 271 -12.88 15.18 -12.65
N LEU A 272 -11.75 14.59 -13.03
CA LEU A 272 -11.01 14.99 -14.22
C LEU A 272 -11.81 14.75 -15.52
N ALA A 273 -12.49 13.61 -15.63
CA ALA A 273 -13.33 13.24 -16.77
C ALA A 273 -14.44 14.26 -17.01
N LEU A 274 -15.12 14.69 -15.93
CA LEU A 274 -16.11 15.76 -15.97
C LEU A 274 -15.48 17.08 -16.46
N TRP A 275 -14.32 17.46 -15.93
CA TRP A 275 -13.64 18.68 -16.34
C TRP A 275 -13.21 18.67 -17.82
N LEU A 276 -12.67 17.54 -18.30
CA LEU A 276 -12.22 17.34 -19.68
C LEU A 276 -13.37 17.14 -20.68
N ASN A 277 -14.60 16.94 -20.22
CA ASN A 277 -15.73 16.47 -21.03
C ASN A 277 -15.37 15.17 -21.80
N ARG A 278 -14.89 14.14 -21.08
CA ARG A 278 -14.46 12.84 -21.64
C ARG A 278 -14.83 11.69 -20.73
N ASP A 279 -14.97 10.49 -21.30
CA ASP A 279 -15.19 9.28 -20.52
C ASP A 279 -13.96 8.86 -19.70
N VAL A 280 -14.21 8.36 -18.48
CA VAL A 280 -13.18 7.78 -17.60
C VAL A 280 -12.45 6.61 -18.27
N SER A 281 -13.15 5.83 -19.11
CA SER A 281 -12.57 4.74 -19.90
C SER A 281 -11.51 5.22 -20.90
N THR A 282 -11.75 6.38 -21.52
CA THR A 282 -10.81 7.03 -22.44
C THR A 282 -9.55 7.48 -21.71
N LEU A 283 -9.71 8.09 -20.53
CA LEU A 283 -8.58 8.50 -19.68
C LEU A 283 -7.77 7.29 -19.20
N SER A 284 -8.44 6.26 -18.69
CA SER A 284 -7.81 5.01 -18.24
C SER A 284 -7.01 4.33 -19.34
N SER A 285 -7.56 4.29 -20.56
CA SER A 285 -6.87 3.75 -21.74
C SER A 285 -5.69 4.63 -22.16
N GLY A 286 -5.81 5.96 -22.01
CA GLY A 286 -4.71 6.91 -22.21
C GLY A 286 -3.54 6.66 -21.27
N ILE A 287 -3.82 6.49 -19.96
CA ILE A 287 -2.80 6.19 -18.94
C ILE A 287 -2.07 4.89 -19.27
N ARG A 288 -2.80 3.82 -19.62
CA ARG A 288 -2.19 2.54 -19.96
C ARG A 288 -1.22 2.66 -21.14
N ARG A 289 -1.66 3.30 -22.22
CA ARG A 289 -0.79 3.56 -23.39
C ARG A 289 0.40 4.44 -23.06
N LEU A 290 0.24 5.41 -22.15
CA LEU A 290 1.32 6.26 -21.69
C LEU A 290 2.38 5.43 -20.94
N GLN A 291 1.94 4.59 -20.00
CA GLN A 291 2.83 3.71 -19.22
C GLN A 291 3.55 2.68 -20.10
N GLU A 292 2.85 2.07 -21.06
CA GLU A 292 3.46 1.16 -22.04
C GLU A 292 4.55 1.85 -22.87
N LYS A 293 4.33 3.11 -23.27
CA LYS A 293 5.31 3.90 -24.03
C LYS A 293 6.47 4.36 -23.16
N ALA A 294 6.27 4.69 -21.89
CA ALA A 294 7.34 5.05 -20.96
C ALA A 294 8.37 3.91 -20.75
N GLY A 295 7.95 2.66 -20.97
CA GLY A 295 8.86 1.50 -21.00
C GLY A 295 9.80 1.52 -22.21
N LYS A 296 9.44 2.19 -23.31
CA LYS A 296 10.14 2.16 -24.61
C LYS A 296 10.74 3.50 -25.04
N GLN A 297 10.24 4.61 -24.53
CA GLN A 297 10.58 5.97 -24.97
C GLN A 297 11.09 6.81 -23.80
N GLU A 298 12.33 7.29 -23.91
CA GLU A 298 13.00 8.02 -22.84
C GLU A 298 12.40 9.41 -22.62
N ASP A 299 11.92 10.09 -23.66
CA ASP A 299 11.27 11.41 -23.54
C ASP A 299 10.04 11.35 -22.62
N ILE A 300 9.19 10.34 -22.80
CA ILE A 300 7.99 10.14 -21.96
C ILE A 300 8.39 9.84 -20.52
N ARG A 301 9.45 9.06 -20.30
CA ARG A 301 9.94 8.72 -18.97
C ARG A 301 10.47 9.95 -18.24
N GLN A 302 11.21 10.81 -18.93
CA GLN A 302 11.71 12.08 -18.40
C GLN A 302 10.55 13.03 -18.07
N ASP A 303 9.56 13.15 -18.95
CA ASP A 303 8.35 13.95 -18.69
C ASP A 303 7.63 13.48 -17.41
N MET A 304 7.42 12.16 -17.27
CA MET A 304 6.77 11.58 -16.09
C MET A 304 7.59 11.84 -14.83
N LYS A 305 8.91 11.66 -14.89
CA LYS A 305 9.80 11.90 -13.73
C LYS A 305 9.80 13.38 -13.32
N GLY A 306 9.87 14.30 -14.28
CA GLY A 306 9.84 15.74 -14.04
C GLY A 306 8.52 16.19 -13.40
N LEU A 307 7.39 15.77 -13.97
CA LEU A 307 6.06 16.06 -13.41
C LEU A 307 5.87 15.46 -12.01
N LYS A 308 6.32 14.22 -11.79
CA LYS A 308 6.27 13.58 -10.47
C LYS A 308 7.02 14.42 -9.44
N SER A 309 8.25 14.84 -9.73
CA SER A 309 9.04 15.67 -8.81
C SER A 309 8.30 16.95 -8.43
N GLN A 310 7.82 17.71 -9.42
CA GLN A 310 7.11 18.97 -9.15
C GLN A 310 5.81 18.78 -8.37
N LEU A 311 5.08 17.69 -8.63
CA LEU A 311 3.86 17.37 -7.88
C LEU A 311 4.16 16.95 -6.42
N GLN A 312 5.29 16.30 -6.18
CA GLN A 312 5.75 15.96 -4.84
C GLN A 312 6.20 17.21 -4.08
N ASP A 313 6.91 18.13 -4.73
CA ASP A 313 7.36 19.38 -4.11
C ASP A 313 6.18 20.25 -3.63
N ILE A 314 5.10 20.32 -4.42
CA ILE A 314 3.89 21.07 -4.01
C ILE A 314 3.16 20.40 -2.84
N ALA A 315 3.17 19.06 -2.77
CA ALA A 315 2.56 18.33 -1.66
C ALA A 315 3.28 18.60 -0.31
N ILE A 316 4.52 19.11 -0.35
CA ILE A 316 5.33 19.46 0.82
C ILE A 316 5.13 20.92 1.23
N ILE A 317 4.91 21.85 0.29
CA ILE A 317 4.83 23.31 0.54
C ILE A 317 3.47 23.75 1.12
N GLN A 318 2.42 22.95 1.00
CA GLN A 318 1.08 23.26 1.53
C GLN A 318 0.85 22.77 2.97
N ALA A 319 1.91 22.33 3.66
CA ALA A 319 1.93 21.98 5.09
C ALA A 319 2.59 23.11 5.90
#